data_AF-A0A7V9C185-F1
#
_entry.id   AF-A0A7V9C185-F1
#
_cell.length_a   1.000
_cell.length_b   1.000
_cell.length_c   1.000
_cell.angle_alpha   90.00
_cell.angle_beta   90.00
_cell.angle_gamma   90.00
#
_symmetry.space_group_name_H-M   'P 1'
#
loop_
_entity.id
_entity.type
_entity.pdbx_description
1 polymer ?
#
loop_
_entity_poly.entity_id
_entity_poly.type
_entity_poly.pdbx_seq_one_letter_code
_entity_poly.pdbx_strand_id
1 'polypeptide(L)'
;MAAFLASGCSGGDDQPEAGSATVTAPVATVTETAGESASAPTGGSIADAVARVLPSVVNVRTTVVGGGSGEGSGVVVDRTGIIVTNNHVVDGATEITVAFNDGRHTRPLRGTVIGTAPERDLAVLRVSARDLIPIRIARSSALRLGDDVIAVGFPLGLGG
;
A
#
# COMPACT_ATOMS: atom_id res chain seq x y z
N MET A 1 6.60 -48.89 -47.60
CA MET A 1 7.97 -48.32 -47.71
C MET A 1 8.41 -48.01 -46.27
N ALA A 2 9.00 -48.94 -45.52
CA ALA A 2 10.36 -49.47 -45.65
C ALA A 2 11.39 -48.31 -45.61
N ALA A 3 11.96 -47.95 -44.46
CA ALA A 3 13.10 -48.60 -43.75
C ALA A 3 14.45 -48.27 -44.46
N PHE A 4 15.60 -48.03 -43.82
CA PHE A 4 16.20 -48.66 -42.63
C PHE A 4 17.61 -48.02 -42.35
N LEU A 5 18.11 -48.14 -41.10
CA LEU A 5 19.49 -48.44 -40.62
C LEU A 5 20.62 -47.39 -40.77
N ALA A 6 21.65 -47.31 -39.91
CA ALA A 6 21.96 -47.83 -38.57
C ALA A 6 23.38 -47.36 -38.18
N SER A 7 23.67 -47.26 -36.88
CA SER A 7 24.83 -47.85 -36.18
C SER A 7 24.71 -47.45 -34.70
N GLY A 8 24.73 -48.30 -33.66
CA GLY A 8 25.21 -49.68 -33.52
C GLY A 8 26.49 -49.70 -32.69
N CYS A 9 26.37 -50.03 -31.38
CA CYS A 9 27.34 -50.68 -30.46
C CYS A 9 26.62 -50.82 -29.09
N SER A 10 26.10 -52.00 -28.70
CA SER A 10 26.75 -53.05 -27.87
C SER A 10 27.23 -52.49 -26.52
N GLY A 11 26.74 -52.83 -25.33
CA GLY A 11 26.14 -54.06 -24.79
C GLY A 11 26.74 -54.25 -23.37
N GLY A 12 25.98 -54.71 -22.38
CA GLY A 12 26.50 -55.08 -21.06
C GLY A 12 25.59 -54.71 -19.89
N ASP A 13 24.88 -55.71 -19.37
CA ASP A 13 24.18 -55.74 -18.09
C ASP A 13 25.13 -55.46 -16.90
N ASP A 14 24.68 -54.65 -15.94
CA ASP A 14 24.98 -54.83 -14.50
C ASP A 14 24.19 -53.80 -13.67
N GLN A 15 23.14 -54.27 -12.99
CA GLN A 15 22.55 -53.56 -11.84
C GLN A 15 23.55 -53.55 -10.68
N PRO A 16 23.61 -52.46 -9.92
CA PRO A 16 23.55 -52.62 -8.48
C PRO A 16 22.52 -51.69 -7.82
N GLU A 17 21.59 -52.32 -7.12
CA GLU A 17 21.10 -51.97 -5.77
C GLU A 17 20.77 -50.48 -5.50
N ALA A 18 19.47 -50.20 -5.47
CA ALA A 18 18.92 -49.03 -4.79
C ALA A 18 19.27 -49.10 -3.29
N GLY A 19 20.37 -48.44 -2.92
CA GLY A 19 20.74 -48.20 -1.53
C GLY A 19 19.67 -47.35 -0.86
N SER A 20 18.88 -47.98 0.00
CA SER A 20 18.01 -47.34 0.97
C SER A 20 18.84 -46.48 1.92
N ALA A 21 18.90 -45.18 1.67
CA ALA A 21 19.44 -44.21 2.61
C ALA A 21 18.28 -43.60 3.41
N THR A 22 17.98 -44.21 4.54
CA THR A 22 17.14 -43.64 5.59
C THR A 22 17.84 -42.39 6.14
N VAL A 23 17.42 -41.20 5.70
CA VAL A 23 17.85 -39.94 6.32
C VAL A 23 16.97 -39.71 7.55
N THR A 24 17.52 -40.02 8.73
CA THR A 24 16.98 -39.64 10.03
C THR A 24 17.05 -38.11 10.17
N ALA A 25 15.90 -37.44 10.10
CA ALA A 25 15.79 -36.03 10.44
C ALA A 25 15.82 -35.86 11.98
N PRO A 26 16.64 -34.96 12.56
CA PRO A 26 16.46 -34.56 13.94
C PRO A 26 15.24 -33.64 14.03
N VAL A 27 14.20 -34.07 14.75
CA VAL A 27 13.13 -33.20 15.24
C VAL A 27 13.76 -32.26 16.27
N ALA A 28 14.04 -31.02 15.85
CA ALA A 28 14.30 -29.93 16.76
C ALA A 28 12.95 -29.39 17.25
N THR A 29 12.59 -29.72 18.48
CA THR A 29 11.46 -29.09 19.17
C THR A 29 11.84 -27.66 19.51
N VAL A 30 11.38 -26.70 18.70
CA VAL A 30 11.52 -25.28 19.02
C VAL A 30 10.39 -24.91 19.98
N THR A 31 10.73 -24.79 21.25
CA THR A 31 9.87 -24.21 22.27
C THR A 31 9.80 -22.70 22.02
N GLU A 32 8.70 -22.21 21.42
CA GLU A 32 8.43 -20.78 21.35
C GLU A 32 8.21 -20.25 22.78
N THR A 33 9.25 -19.60 23.32
CA THR A 33 9.12 -18.74 24.49
C THR A 33 8.61 -17.40 24.01
N ALA A 34 7.34 -17.12 24.31
CA ALA A 34 6.77 -15.80 24.21
C ALA A 34 7.48 -14.83 25.16
N GLY A 35 7.89 -13.69 24.63
CA GLY A 35 8.25 -12.50 25.39
C GLY A 35 9.74 -12.28 25.56
N GLU A 36 10.29 -11.37 24.75
CA GLU A 36 10.97 -10.19 25.31
C GLU A 36 11.06 -9.12 24.21
N SER A 37 10.57 -7.95 24.56
CA SER A 37 10.51 -6.72 23.77
C SER A 37 11.82 -6.39 23.06
N ALA A 38 11.81 -6.40 21.73
CA ALA A 38 12.79 -5.65 20.97
C ALA A 38 12.51 -4.16 21.20
N SER A 39 13.43 -3.48 21.89
CA SER A 39 13.37 -2.05 22.16
C SER A 39 13.15 -1.27 20.86
N ALA A 40 12.03 -0.54 20.80
CA ALA A 40 11.79 0.46 19.77
C ALA A 40 12.90 1.53 19.81
N PRO A 41 13.31 2.09 18.65
CA PRO A 41 14.27 3.17 18.60
C PRO A 41 13.75 4.37 19.42
N THR A 42 14.65 5.13 20.05
CA THR A 42 14.31 6.29 20.87
C THR A 42 13.77 7.43 19.99
N GLY A 43 12.46 7.36 19.75
CA GLY A 43 11.59 8.26 19.01
C GLY A 43 10.17 7.69 19.19
N GLY A 44 9.15 8.55 19.29
CA GLY A 44 7.78 8.10 19.67
C GLY A 44 7.28 6.89 18.88
N SER A 45 6.35 6.12 19.46
CA SER A 45 5.84 4.88 18.86
C SER A 45 5.30 5.11 17.45
N ILE A 46 5.39 4.11 16.58
CA ILE A 46 4.72 4.08 15.27
C ILE A 46 3.23 4.43 15.44
N ALA A 47 2.60 3.90 16.50
CA ALA A 47 1.22 4.20 16.83
C ALA A 47 0.99 5.71 17.06
N ASP A 48 1.91 6.38 17.75
CA ASP A 48 1.84 7.83 17.98
C ASP A 48 2.04 8.61 16.68
N ALA A 49 2.91 8.13 15.79
CA ALA A 49 3.12 8.74 14.49
C ALA A 49 1.85 8.66 13.63
N VAL A 50 1.22 7.49 13.58
CA VAL A 50 -0.06 7.29 12.88
C VAL A 50 -1.15 8.17 13.50
N ALA A 51 -1.33 8.16 14.82
CA ALA A 51 -2.34 8.97 15.51
C ALA A 51 -2.23 10.48 15.22
N ARG A 52 -1.00 10.98 15.00
CA ARG A 52 -0.77 12.37 14.60
C ARG A 52 -1.14 12.68 13.15
N VAL A 53 -1.05 11.69 12.26
CA VAL A 53 -1.28 11.87 10.81
C VAL A 53 -2.72 11.56 10.41
N LEU A 54 -3.42 10.68 11.13
CA LEU A 54 -4.78 10.25 10.80
C LEU A 54 -5.76 11.40 10.51
N PRO A 55 -5.81 12.51 11.27
CA PRO A 55 -6.75 13.60 10.98
C PRO A 55 -6.47 14.33 9.65
N SER A 56 -5.27 14.19 9.08
CA SER A 56 -4.88 14.79 7.81
C SER A 56 -5.14 13.90 6.60
N VAL A 57 -5.45 12.61 6.80
CA VAL A 57 -5.70 11.65 5.73
C VAL A 57 -7.20 11.56 5.50
N VAL A 58 -7.59 11.60 4.22
CA VAL A 58 -8.98 11.61 3.80
C VAL A 58 -9.25 10.49 2.80
N ASN A 59 -10.51 10.09 2.72
CA ASN A 59 -11.01 9.18 1.70
C ASN A 59 -11.56 10.01 0.53
N VAL A 60 -11.19 9.67 -0.70
CA VAL A 60 -11.64 10.35 -1.93
C VAL A 60 -12.48 9.36 -2.71
N ARG A 61 -13.74 9.69 -2.96
CA ARG A 61 -14.69 8.88 -3.71
C ARG A 61 -15.08 9.58 -4.98
N THR A 62 -15.10 8.85 -6.07
CA THR A 62 -15.44 9.36 -7.39
C THR A 62 -16.58 8.57 -8.00
N THR A 63 -17.40 9.25 -8.79
CA THR A 63 -18.46 8.62 -9.60
C THR A 63 -18.22 9.00 -11.05
N VAL A 64 -18.46 8.06 -11.97
CA VAL A 64 -18.23 8.21 -13.40
C VAL A 64 -19.55 8.07 -14.16
N VAL A 65 -19.68 8.75 -15.29
CA VAL A 65 -20.84 8.59 -16.20
C VAL A 65 -20.96 7.12 -16.61
N GLY A 66 -22.13 6.53 -16.45
CA GLY A 66 -22.38 5.12 -16.79
C GLY A 66 -22.35 4.16 -15.59
N GLY A 67 -22.22 4.67 -14.35
CA GLY A 67 -22.48 3.90 -13.13
C GLY A 67 -21.24 3.26 -12.48
N GLY A 68 -20.03 3.69 -12.85
CA GLY A 68 -18.81 3.31 -12.15
C GLY A 68 -18.51 4.21 -10.94
N SER A 69 -17.89 3.67 -9.91
CA SER A 69 -17.33 4.44 -8.79
C SER A 69 -15.86 4.10 -8.56
N GLY A 70 -15.07 5.10 -8.22
CA GLY A 70 -13.68 4.97 -7.80
C GLY A 70 -13.50 5.37 -6.34
N GLU A 71 -12.46 4.85 -5.70
CA GLU A 71 -12.12 5.22 -4.33
C GLU A 71 -10.60 5.27 -4.19
N GLY A 72 -10.13 6.22 -3.40
CA GLY A 72 -8.72 6.44 -3.14
C GLY A 72 -8.51 7.18 -1.82
N SER A 73 -7.26 7.52 -1.56
CA SER A 73 -6.89 8.35 -0.41
C SER A 73 -6.43 9.73 -0.87
N GLY A 74 -6.56 10.71 0.00
CA GLY A 74 -5.98 12.03 -0.17
C GLY A 74 -5.37 12.52 1.13
N VAL A 75 -4.59 13.59 1.03
CA VAL A 75 -3.96 14.22 2.20
C VAL A 75 -4.25 15.71 2.19
N VAL A 76 -4.71 16.22 3.33
CA VAL A 76 -4.91 17.66 3.55
C VAL A 76 -3.56 18.35 3.69
N VAL A 77 -3.28 19.32 2.83
CA VAL A 77 -1.99 20.04 2.81
C VAL A 77 -2.10 21.46 3.35
N ASP A 78 -3.31 22.02 3.44
CA ASP A 78 -3.51 23.35 4.03
C ASP A 78 -4.84 23.47 4.81
N ARG A 79 -4.99 24.59 5.54
CA ARG A 79 -6.21 24.90 6.30
C ARG A 79 -7.34 25.45 5.43
N THR A 80 -7.08 25.73 4.15
CA THR A 80 -8.07 26.30 3.21
C THR A 80 -8.87 25.23 2.48
N GLY A 81 -8.60 23.95 2.75
CA GLY A 81 -9.28 22.83 2.12
C GLY A 81 -8.58 22.29 0.89
N ILE A 82 -7.26 22.49 0.76
CA ILE A 82 -6.48 21.86 -0.29
C ILE A 82 -6.10 20.45 0.10
N ILE A 83 -6.40 19.52 -0.80
CA ILE A 83 -6.10 18.10 -0.68
C ILE A 83 -5.32 17.66 -1.90
N VAL A 84 -4.29 16.83 -1.69
CA VAL A 84 -3.55 16.17 -2.77
C VAL A 84 -3.93 14.70 -2.82
N THR A 85 -4.13 14.19 -4.03
CA THR A 85 -4.41 12.77 -4.32
C THR A 85 -3.75 12.37 -5.64
N ASN A 86 -3.96 11.14 -6.09
CA ASN A 86 -3.50 10.66 -7.38
C ASN A 86 -4.39 11.17 -8.51
N ASN A 87 -3.82 11.43 -9.69
CA ASN A 87 -4.60 11.83 -10.86
C ASN A 87 -5.56 10.72 -11.30
N HIS A 88 -5.09 9.46 -11.33
CA HIS A 88 -5.92 8.33 -11.75
C HIS A 88 -7.16 8.10 -10.86
N VAL A 89 -7.19 8.63 -9.63
CA VAL A 89 -8.36 8.53 -8.73
C VAL A 89 -9.49 9.44 -9.22
N VAL A 90 -9.15 10.59 -9.78
CA VAL A 90 -10.11 11.66 -10.15
C VAL A 90 -10.33 11.78 -11.65
N ASP A 91 -9.52 11.10 -12.46
CA ASP A 91 -9.65 11.11 -13.91
C ASP A 91 -10.98 10.51 -14.36
N GLY A 92 -11.64 11.18 -15.30
CA GLY A 92 -12.98 10.80 -15.78
C GLY A 92 -14.12 10.93 -14.75
N ALA A 93 -13.85 11.38 -13.53
CA ALA A 93 -14.86 11.54 -12.48
C ALA A 93 -15.81 12.72 -12.79
N THR A 94 -17.11 12.49 -12.68
CA THR A 94 -18.14 13.54 -12.75
C THR A 94 -18.47 14.14 -11.41
N GLU A 95 -18.36 13.34 -10.36
CA GLU A 95 -18.55 13.79 -8.98
C GLU A 95 -17.42 13.25 -8.11
N ILE A 96 -16.96 14.12 -7.20
CA ILE A 96 -15.92 13.81 -6.22
C ILE A 96 -16.46 14.19 -4.85
N THR A 97 -16.42 13.23 -3.93
CA THR A 97 -16.72 13.46 -2.51
C THR A 97 -15.54 13.05 -1.65
N VAL A 98 -15.33 13.79 -0.56
CA VAL A 98 -14.20 13.60 0.36
C VAL A 98 -14.76 13.32 1.74
N ALA A 99 -14.41 12.19 2.32
CA ALA A 99 -14.74 11.85 3.71
C ALA A 99 -13.50 12.00 4.61
N PHE A 100 -13.72 12.56 5.80
CA PHE A 100 -12.67 12.89 6.76
C PHE A 100 -12.68 11.92 7.93
N ASN A 101 -11.51 11.67 8.53
CA ASN A 101 -11.36 10.88 9.75
C ASN A 101 -10.98 11.75 10.97
N ASP A 102 -11.37 13.02 10.96
CA ASP A 102 -10.99 13.99 12.01
C ASP A 102 -12.00 14.08 13.17
N GLY A 103 -13.06 13.27 13.13
CA GLY A 103 -14.16 13.27 14.10
C GLY A 103 -15.07 14.52 14.07
N ARG A 104 -14.74 15.54 13.27
CA ARG A 104 -15.47 16.81 13.17
C ARG A 104 -16.32 16.88 11.91
N HIS A 105 -15.79 16.35 10.82
CA HIS A 105 -16.38 16.41 9.48
C HIS A 105 -17.06 15.07 9.18
N THR A 106 -18.18 14.82 9.87
CA THR A 106 -18.88 13.52 9.88
C THR A 106 -19.65 13.20 8.60
N ARG A 107 -19.75 14.14 7.67
CA ARG A 107 -20.38 13.93 6.35
C ARG A 107 -19.36 14.14 5.23
N PRO A 108 -19.43 13.36 4.14
CA PRO A 108 -18.63 13.61 2.96
C PRO A 108 -18.90 15.01 2.40
N LEU A 109 -17.84 15.70 1.99
CA LEU A 109 -17.89 17.03 1.39
C LEU A 109 -17.58 16.94 -0.10
N ARG A 110 -18.23 17.79 -0.90
CA ARG A 110 -17.95 17.84 -2.35
C ARG A 110 -16.54 18.39 -2.58
N GLY A 111 -15.74 17.65 -3.34
CA GLY A 111 -14.44 18.07 -3.83
C GLY A 111 -14.52 18.66 -5.23
N THR A 112 -13.68 19.65 -5.53
CA THR A 112 -13.50 20.19 -6.89
C THR A 112 -12.04 20.11 -7.27
N VAL A 113 -11.74 19.56 -8.45
CA VAL A 113 -10.38 19.56 -8.99
C VAL A 113 -9.98 21.00 -9.33
N ILE A 114 -8.87 21.47 -8.77
CA ILE A 114 -8.30 22.79 -9.06
C ILE A 114 -7.03 22.71 -9.92
N GLY A 115 -6.45 21.51 -10.08
CA GLY A 115 -5.33 21.27 -10.98
C GLY A 115 -4.93 19.80 -11.00
N THR A 116 -4.31 19.37 -12.10
CA THR A 116 -3.78 18.02 -12.29
C THR A 116 -2.40 18.07 -12.94
N ALA A 117 -1.62 17.01 -12.73
CA ALA A 117 -0.34 16.76 -13.37
C ALA A 117 -0.28 15.26 -13.76
N PRO A 118 -0.87 14.87 -14.90
CA PRO A 118 -1.00 13.47 -15.31
C PRO A 118 0.35 12.75 -15.43
N GLU A 119 1.42 13.43 -15.84
CA GLU A 119 2.75 12.86 -16.01
C GLU A 119 3.39 12.41 -14.68
N ARG A 120 2.89 12.94 -13.57
CA ARG A 120 3.32 12.62 -12.21
C ARG A 120 2.25 11.89 -11.41
N ASP A 121 1.12 11.58 -12.04
CA ASP A 121 -0.07 11.01 -11.42
C ASP A 121 -0.53 11.81 -10.18
N LEU A 122 -0.57 13.13 -10.26
CA LEU A 122 -1.02 14.00 -9.14
C LEU A 122 -2.27 14.81 -9.51
N ALA A 123 -3.14 15.00 -8.53
CA ALA A 123 -4.27 15.91 -8.60
C ALA A 123 -4.42 16.71 -7.29
N VAL A 124 -4.89 17.94 -7.44
CA VAL A 124 -5.18 18.85 -6.34
C VAL A 124 -6.67 19.14 -6.30
N LEU A 125 -7.27 18.87 -5.15
CA LEU A 125 -8.67 19.09 -4.86
C LEU A 125 -8.84 20.27 -3.91
N ARG A 126 -9.96 20.98 -4.04
CA ARG A 126 -10.45 21.94 -3.04
C ARG A 126 -11.77 21.46 -2.45
N VAL A 127 -11.89 21.54 -1.14
CA VAL A 127 -13.14 21.36 -0.38
C VAL A 127 -13.48 22.61 0.41
N SER A 128 -14.75 22.84 0.66
CA SER A 128 -15.22 23.92 1.53
C SER A 128 -15.37 23.40 2.96
N ALA A 129 -14.29 23.44 3.72
CA ALA A 129 -14.20 22.95 5.10
C ALA A 129 -13.42 23.93 5.99
N ARG A 130 -13.66 23.90 7.30
CA ARG A 130 -12.98 24.74 8.29
C ARG A 130 -12.28 23.85 9.31
N ASP A 131 -11.34 24.41 10.06
CA ASP A 131 -10.68 23.70 11.17
C ASP A 131 -9.99 22.38 10.78
N LEU A 132 -9.56 22.28 9.52
CA LEU A 132 -8.78 21.15 9.01
C LEU A 132 -7.40 21.08 9.66
N ILE A 133 -6.86 19.87 9.77
CA ILE A 133 -5.52 19.59 10.29
C ILE A 133 -4.63 19.21 9.10
N PRO A 134 -3.74 20.10 8.63
CA PRO A 134 -2.84 19.79 7.53
C PRO A 134 -1.71 18.87 7.97
N ILE A 135 -1.26 18.00 7.06
CA ILE A 135 -0.04 17.22 7.28
C ILE A 135 1.19 18.15 7.28
N ARG A 136 2.21 17.79 8.07
CA ARG A 136 3.52 18.44 7.96
C ARG A 136 4.31 17.80 6.81
N ILE A 137 4.63 18.60 5.80
CA ILE A 137 5.46 18.15 4.67
C ILE A 137 6.94 18.31 5.01
N ALA A 138 7.68 17.21 4.91
CA ALA A 138 9.14 17.18 5.06
C ALA A 138 9.85 17.23 3.70
N ARG A 139 11.18 17.44 3.71
CA ARG A 139 11.99 17.41 2.49
C ARG A 139 12.37 15.97 2.15
N SER A 140 11.91 15.47 1.01
CA SER A 140 12.25 14.12 0.52
C SER A 140 13.75 13.93 0.27
N SER A 141 14.47 14.99 -0.11
CA SER A 141 15.92 14.97 -0.34
C SER A 141 16.76 14.67 0.91
N ALA A 142 16.15 14.69 2.10
CA ALA A 142 16.82 14.38 3.36
C ALA A 142 16.70 12.89 3.75
N LEU A 143 15.86 12.11 3.04
CA LEU A 143 15.70 10.68 3.29
C LEU A 143 16.96 9.91 2.87
N ARG A 144 17.26 8.85 3.61
CA ARG A 144 18.38 7.94 3.38
C ARG A 144 17.87 6.53 3.11
N LEU A 145 18.71 5.74 2.45
CA LEU A 145 18.45 4.31 2.29
C LEU A 145 18.49 3.64 3.68
N GLY A 146 17.44 2.87 3.98
CA GLY A 146 17.27 2.22 5.28
C GLY A 146 16.45 3.02 6.29
N ASP A 147 15.97 4.22 5.94
CA ASP A 147 14.98 4.92 6.78
C ASP A 147 13.65 4.17 6.78
N ASP A 148 13.08 3.97 7.97
CA ASP A 148 11.74 3.40 8.13
C ASP A 148 10.67 4.35 7.56
N VAL A 149 9.71 3.77 6.84
CA VAL A 149 8.58 4.51 6.26
C VAL A 149 7.27 3.81 6.58
N ILE A 150 6.22 4.60 6.73
CA ILE A 150 4.86 4.12 6.98
C ILE A 150 3.96 4.72 5.91
N ALA A 151 3.25 3.86 5.18
CA ALA A 151 2.19 4.29 4.29
C ALA A 151 0.88 4.37 5.07
N VAL A 152 0.26 5.55 5.10
CA VAL A 152 -1.04 5.79 5.72
C VAL A 152 -2.03 6.17 4.63
N GLY A 153 -3.15 5.45 4.56
CA GLY A 153 -4.24 5.73 3.65
C GLY A 153 -5.58 5.51 4.33
N PHE A 154 -6.64 6.02 3.72
CA PHE A 154 -8.01 5.77 4.14
C PHE A 154 -8.85 5.22 2.97
N PRO A 155 -8.49 4.07 2.38
CA PRO A 155 -9.36 3.39 1.42
C PRO A 155 -10.58 2.77 2.14
N LEU A 156 -11.71 2.64 1.45
CA LEU A 156 -12.97 2.02 1.90
C LEU A 156 -13.86 2.83 2.86
N GLY A 157 -13.38 3.94 3.43
CA GLY A 157 -14.20 4.77 4.32
C GLY A 157 -14.67 4.06 5.60
N LEU A 158 -14.12 2.88 5.92
CA LEU A 158 -14.37 2.14 7.15
C LEU A 158 -13.49 2.77 8.23
N GLY A 159 -14.07 3.65 9.04
CA GLY A 159 -13.33 4.35 10.11
C GLY A 159 -12.54 3.37 10.97
N GLY A 160 -11.30 3.74 11.29
CA GLY A 160 -10.43 3.05 12.25
C GLY A 160 -10.48 3.67 13.64
#